data_AF-A0A7Y3ABF6-F1
#
_entry.id   AF-A0A7Y3ABF6-F1
#
_cell.length_a   1.000
_cell.length_b   1.000
_cell.length_c   1.000
_cell.angle_alpha   90.00
_cell.angle_beta   90.00
_cell.angle_gamma   90.00
#
_symmetry.space_group_name_H-M   'P 1'
#
loop_
_entity.id
_entity.type
_entity.pdbx_description
1 polymer ?
#
loop_
_entity_poly.entity_id
_entity_poly.type
_entity_poly.pdbx_seq_one_letter_code
_entity_poly.pdbx_strand_id
1 'polypeptide(L)' 'MTEGDVRIVELEAMRVAAALGFGPEPESEAWGKLMTWARATNHLDGTQRYFGFNNPNPMPGSPNYGYEQWMT' A
#
# COMPACT_ATOMS: atom_id res chain seq x y z
N MET A 1 -19.96 16.04 -7.04
CA MET A 1 -18.99 16.02 -5.92
C MET A 1 -19.37 17.16 -5.00
N THR A 2 -20.23 16.89 -4.02
CA THR A 2 -20.40 17.81 -2.89
C THR A 2 -19.05 17.93 -2.20
N GLU A 3 -18.60 19.15 -1.93
CA GLU A 3 -17.37 19.44 -1.20
C GLU A 3 -17.35 18.60 0.08
N GLY A 4 -16.51 17.56 0.07
CA GLY A 4 -16.61 16.45 1.00
C GLY A 4 -16.09 16.82 2.37
N ASP A 5 -16.61 16.16 3.41
CA ASP A 5 -16.13 16.22 4.79
C ASP A 5 -14.69 15.71 4.88
N VAL A 6 -13.74 16.57 4.53
CA VAL A 6 -12.31 16.33 4.63
C VAL A 6 -11.87 16.77 6.02
N ARG A 7 -11.32 15.82 6.76
CA ARG A 7 -10.81 16.03 8.11
C ARG A 7 -9.30 15.86 8.15
N ILE A 8 -8.64 16.72 8.90
CA ILE A 8 -7.25 16.53 9.30
C ILE A 8 -7.26 15.58 10.49
N VAL A 9 -6.57 14.45 10.36
CA VAL A 9 -6.42 13.46 11.43
C VAL A 9 -4.94 13.24 11.70
N GLU A 10 -4.60 13.14 12.97
CA GLU A 10 -3.26 12.74 13.40
C GLU A 10 -3.20 11.21 13.45
N LEU A 11 -2.19 10.63 12.80
CA LEU A 11 -1.95 9.20 12.82
C LEU A 11 -0.91 8.89 13.88
N GLU A 12 -1.32 8.14 14.90
CA GLU A 12 -0.41 7.61 15.92
C GLU A 12 0.71 6.77 15.29
N ALA A 13 1.84 6.71 15.99
CA ALA A 13 2.94 5.85 15.60
C ALA A 13 2.47 4.40 15.45
N MET A 14 2.82 3.77 14.34
CA MET A 14 2.34 2.44 13.98
C MET A 14 3.49 1.55 13.53
N ARG A 15 3.36 0.26 13.81
CA ARG A 15 4.22 -0.77 13.22
C ARG A 15 3.57 -1.23 11.93
N VAL A 16 4.33 -1.22 10.84
CA VAL A 16 3.84 -1.63 9.52
C VAL A 16 4.65 -2.79 8.97
N ALA A 17 3.96 -3.69 8.28
CA ALA A 17 4.56 -4.53 7.26
C ALA A 17 4.43 -3.81 5.92
N ALA A 18 5.52 -3.73 5.16
CA ALA A 18 5.57 -3.03 3.89
C ALA A 18 6.08 -3.95 2.78
N ALA A 19 5.51 -3.81 1.58
CA ALA A 19 5.99 -4.48 0.38
C ALA A 19 6.00 -3.50 -0.80
N LEU A 20 7.11 -3.51 -1.54
CA LEU A 20 7.28 -2.75 -2.78
C LEU A 20 7.09 -3.68 -3.99
N GLY A 21 6.27 -3.24 -4.94
CA GLY A 21 6.25 -3.74 -6.31
C GLY A 21 6.90 -2.73 -7.25
N PHE A 22 7.52 -3.20 -8.33
CA PHE A 22 8.09 -2.31 -9.34
C PHE A 22 7.99 -2.94 -10.73
N GLY A 23 7.36 -2.23 -11.65
CA GLY A 23 7.12 -2.72 -13.00
C GLY A 23 5.91 -2.06 -13.65
N PRO A 24 5.30 -2.70 -14.66
CA PRO A 24 4.12 -2.17 -15.33
C PRO A 24 2.83 -2.31 -14.50
N GLU A 25 2.79 -3.26 -13.56
CA GLU A 25 1.65 -3.52 -12.67
C GLU A 25 2.13 -3.72 -11.21
N PRO A 26 2.78 -2.72 -10.60
CA PRO A 26 3.45 -2.86 -9.31
C PRO A 26 2.48 -3.10 -8.14
N GLU A 27 1.22 -2.67 -8.24
CA GLU A 27 0.20 -2.89 -7.21
C GLU A 27 -0.02 -4.38 -6.94
N SER A 28 -0.25 -5.16 -8.00
CA SER A 28 -0.47 -6.61 -7.91
C SER A 28 0.71 -7.31 -7.27
N GLU A 29 1.93 -6.88 -7.60
CA GLU A 29 3.16 -7.41 -7.04
C GLU A 29 3.29 -7.08 -5.54
N ALA A 30 3.08 -5.81 -5.16
CA ALA A 30 3.13 -5.35 -3.78
C ALA A 30 2.09 -6.07 -2.89
N TRP A 31 0.84 -6.11 -3.35
CA TRP A 31 -0.25 -6.81 -2.67
C TRP A 31 0.02 -8.31 -2.57
N GLY A 32 0.47 -8.94 -3.66
CA GLY A 32 0.79 -10.36 -3.69
C GLY A 32 1.84 -10.75 -2.66
N LYS A 33 2.93 -9.98 -2.57
CA LYS A 33 3.99 -10.16 -1.56
C LYS A 33 3.43 -10.00 -0.14
N LEU A 34 2.72 -8.90 0.13
CA LEU A 34 2.23 -8.58 1.47
C LEU A 34 1.18 -9.59 1.95
N MET A 35 0.24 -9.99 1.09
CA MET A 35 -0.82 -10.93 1.45
C MET A 35 -0.28 -12.35 1.64
N THR A 36 0.73 -12.75 0.85
CA THR A 36 1.41 -14.03 1.05
C THR A 36 2.08 -14.07 2.42
N TRP A 37 2.81 -13.02 2.80
CA TRP A 37 3.42 -12.91 4.11
C TRP A 37 2.39 -12.87 5.25
N ALA A 38 1.34 -12.05 5.12
CA ALA A 38 0.32 -11.88 6.16
C ALA A 38 -0.43 -13.18 6.45
N ARG A 39 -0.75 -13.96 5.40
CA ARG A 39 -1.35 -15.30 5.54
C ARG A 39 -0.40 -16.28 6.21
N ALA A 40 0.85 -16.33 5.76
CA ALA A 40 1.85 -17.26 6.30
C ALA A 40 2.17 -16.99 7.78
N THR A 41 1.96 -15.76 8.25
CA THR A 41 2.25 -15.33 9.62
C THR A 41 1.00 -15.12 10.47
N ASN A 42 -0.19 -15.45 9.96
CA ASN A 42 -1.48 -15.29 10.63
C ASN A 42 -1.79 -13.84 11.11
N HIS A 43 -1.45 -12.83 10.29
CA HIS A 43 -1.73 -11.41 10.55
C HIS A 43 -2.98 -10.89 9.80
N LEU A 44 -3.93 -11.79 9.50
CA LEU A 44 -5.21 -11.43 8.87
C LEU A 44 -6.35 -11.74 9.85
N ASP A 45 -6.69 -10.75 10.68
CA ASP A 45 -7.82 -10.84 11.63
C ASP A 45 -9.01 -9.95 11.24
N GLY A 46 -8.90 -9.21 10.14
CA GLY A 46 -9.96 -8.34 9.61
C GLY A 46 -9.96 -6.92 10.17
N THR A 47 -9.02 -6.59 11.07
CA THR A 47 -8.86 -5.24 11.63
C THR A 47 -7.73 -4.44 10.98
N GLN A 48 -6.99 -5.08 10.04
CA GLN A 48 -5.87 -4.47 9.36
C GLN A 48 -6.29 -3.21 8.60
N ARG A 49 -5.43 -2.20 8.65
CA ARG A 49 -5.54 -1.01 7.81
C ARG A 49 -4.48 -1.07 6.72
N TYR A 50 -4.79 -0.51 5.57
CA TYR A 50 -3.94 -0.56 4.39
C TYR A 50 -3.65 0.86 3.89
N PHE A 51 -2.38 1.14 3.62
CA PHE A 51 -1.92 2.43 3.09
C PHE A 51 -1.09 2.17 1.84
N GLY A 52 -1.59 2.60 0.69
CA GLY A 52 -0.98 2.37 -0.60
C GLY A 52 -0.60 3.68 -1.28
N PHE A 53 0.60 3.73 -1.85
CA PHE A 53 1.08 4.91 -2.55
C PHE A 53 2.17 4.55 -3.57
N ASN A 54 2.37 5.44 -4.55
CA ASN A 54 3.42 5.26 -5.53
C ASN A 54 4.80 5.52 -4.92
N ASN A 55 5.76 4.65 -5.20
CA ASN A 55 7.15 4.82 -4.78
C ASN A 55 8.11 3.97 -5.65
N PRO A 56 8.76 4.51 -6.69
CA PRO A 56 8.66 5.88 -7.19
C PRO A 56 7.38 6.14 -8.00
N ASN A 57 7.03 7.41 -8.16
CA ASN A 57 5.90 7.84 -8.99
C ASN A 57 6.05 7.41 -10.47
N PRO A 58 4.92 7.17 -11.17
CA PRO A 58 4.91 7.03 -12.62
C PRO A 58 5.59 8.22 -13.29
N MET A 59 6.40 7.94 -14.31
CA MET A 59 7.10 8.95 -15.11
C MET A 59 6.68 8.86 -16.57
N PRO A 60 6.47 9.99 -17.26
CA PRO A 60 6.18 9.99 -18.70
C PRO A 60 7.24 9.20 -19.49
N GLY A 61 6.80 8.31 -20.36
CA GLY A 61 7.68 7.50 -21.21
C GLY A 61 8.29 6.26 -20.54
N SER A 62 8.06 6.05 -19.24
CA SER A 62 8.40 4.79 -18.57
C SER A 62 7.13 3.94 -18.41
N PRO A 63 7.13 2.69 -18.89
CA PRO A 63 6.04 1.76 -18.55
C PRO A 63 6.12 1.30 -17.10
N ASN A 64 7.26 1.50 -16.43
CA ASN A 64 7.50 1.03 -15.08
C ASN A 64 7.39 2.16 -14.05
N TYR A 65 6.82 1.83 -12.90
CA TYR A 65 6.76 2.65 -11.70
C TYR A 65 6.78 1.74 -10.47
N GLY A 66 6.86 2.34 -9.29
CA GLY A 66 6.78 1.58 -8.04
C GLY A 66 5.49 1.85 -7.29
N TYR A 67 5.05 0.86 -6.54
CA TYR A 67 3.92 0.95 -5.64
C TYR A 67 4.27 0.25 -4.33
N GLU A 68 4.12 0.97 -3.23
CA GLU A 68 4.38 0.45 -1.89
C GLU A 68 3.05 0.27 -1.16
N GLN A 69 2.86 -0.92 -0.61
CA GLN A 69 1.69 -1.27 0.17
C GLN A 69 2.11 -1.51 1.62
N TRP A 70 1.50 -0.77 2.54
CA TRP A 70 1.66 -0.95 3.98
C TRP A 70 0.42 -1.60 4.58
N MET A 71 0.63 -2.38 5.63
CA MET A 71 -0.40 -2.98 6.48
C MET A 71 -0.03 -2.77 7.95
N THR A 72 -0.99 -2.30 8.76
CA THR A 72 -0.88 -2.21 10.23
C THR A 72 -1.64 -3.33 10.90
#